data_AF-A0A9D2ICJ7-F1
#
_entry.id   AF-A0A9D2ICJ7-F1
#
_cell.length_a   1.000
_cell.length_b   1.000
_cell.length_c   1.000
_cell.angle_alpha   90.00
_cell.angle_beta   90.00
_cell.angle_gamma   90.00
#
_symmetry.space_group_name_H-M   'P 1'
#
loop_
_entity.id
_entity.type
_entity.pdbx_description
1 polymer ?
#
loop_
_entity_poly.entity_id
_entity_poly.type
_entity_poly.pdbx_seq_one_letter_code
_entity_poly.pdbx_strand_id
1 'polypeptide(L)'
;MQKTRQFVLILSAAAWIMTMPACSNDNKNEGNPDPSIVPTQDVTTEAFYKGDIYGSGAGNLWINFISDMEYDADLKDYIGPGYILCLDFNTTLAENADFATLAAGTYTSDYSADSHQPFTLNIANGDSFLSQYDSGGSTKTQNIAGGSVTVSLNKGYYCIDADLQLEDGSKYTYSFIGNISFLNRSKEGQMSNLTQDVSVDGMTQALLAYVGMAFTETSDLYTVIIAGPDYDLDNNFGLSDALTLSLNVTPGSSKEIPAGTYTLIDAATADDYDVGTALSGVYEPTYGGYFGSWFFSTAGQIESAARTGSIKVSHSGGNDYTFVIDLKDGYGHRISGTFSGHCLLKDWSQQKNSQ
;
A
#
# COMPACT_ATOMS: atom_id res chain seq x y z
N MET A 1 3.93 -33.49 4.78
CA MET A 1 3.41 -32.59 5.83
C MET A 1 3.64 -31.17 5.35
N GLN A 2 2.64 -30.60 4.70
CA GLN A 2 2.64 -29.21 4.22
C GLN A 2 2.60 -28.29 5.43
N LYS A 3 3.62 -27.45 5.60
CA LYS A 3 3.49 -26.22 6.37
C LYS A 3 2.98 -25.16 5.40
N THR A 4 1.72 -24.77 5.57
CA THR A 4 1.10 -23.61 4.94
C THR A 4 1.95 -22.39 5.28
N ARG A 5 2.65 -21.82 4.29
CA ARG A 5 3.29 -20.51 4.40
C ARG A 5 2.19 -19.47 4.18
N GLN A 6 1.61 -18.95 5.26
CA GLN A 6 0.92 -17.66 5.21
C GLN A 6 2.01 -16.60 5.00
N PHE A 7 2.06 -16.04 3.80
CA PHE A 7 2.81 -14.82 3.55
C PHE A 7 1.92 -13.66 3.98
N VAL A 8 2.16 -13.15 5.19
CA VAL A 8 1.62 -11.85 5.61
C VAL A 8 2.63 -10.80 5.13
N LEU A 9 2.29 -10.07 4.08
CA LEU A 9 2.96 -8.82 3.74
C LEU A 9 2.34 -7.76 4.67
N ILE A 10 2.97 -7.55 5.82
CA ILE A 10 2.61 -6.47 6.75
C ILE A 10 3.24 -5.19 6.19
N LEU A 11 2.43 -4.25 5.71
CA LEU A 11 2.83 -2.86 5.53
C LEU A 11 2.66 -2.15 6.88
N SER A 12 3.65 -2.29 7.78
CA SER A 12 3.63 -1.66 9.10
C SER A 12 4.19 -0.24 9.07
N ALA A 13 3.32 0.76 8.98
CA ALA A 13 3.68 2.16 9.22
C ALA A 13 3.83 2.42 10.72
N ALA A 14 5.04 2.81 11.17
CA ALA A 14 5.22 3.47 12.45
C ALA A 14 4.66 4.90 12.35
N ALA A 15 3.57 5.19 13.07
CA ALA A 15 2.91 6.50 13.01
C ALA A 15 3.45 7.44 14.10
N TRP A 16 4.04 8.56 13.68
CA TRP A 16 4.00 9.81 14.43
C TRP A 16 3.27 10.82 13.56
N ILE A 17 2.05 11.24 13.95
CA ILE A 17 1.38 12.39 13.34
C ILE A 17 0.82 13.29 14.43
N MET A 18 1.50 14.43 14.65
CA MET A 18 0.88 15.60 15.25
C MET A 18 0.09 16.32 14.15
N THR A 19 -1.23 16.40 14.31
CA THR A 19 -2.07 17.20 13.43
C THR A 19 -1.90 18.69 13.75
N MET A 20 -1.53 19.50 12.76
CA MET A 20 -1.72 20.95 12.80
C MET A 20 -2.70 21.36 11.70
N PRO A 21 -3.75 22.14 11.99
CA PRO A 21 -4.68 22.59 10.97
C PRO A 21 -4.03 23.63 10.05
N ALA A 22 -3.95 23.32 8.75
CA ALA A 22 -3.65 24.29 7.71
C ALA A 22 -4.91 25.13 7.42
N CYS A 23 -4.89 26.40 7.81
CA CYS A 23 -5.96 27.33 7.48
C CYS A 23 -5.90 27.70 5.99
N SER A 24 -6.95 27.42 5.23
CA SER A 24 -7.30 28.21 4.04
C SER A 24 -8.67 28.87 4.29
N ASN A 25 -8.70 30.20 4.14
CA ASN A 25 -9.90 31.02 4.27
C ASN A 25 -10.71 30.89 2.97
N ASP A 26 -11.96 30.44 3.07
CA ASP A 26 -13.07 31.04 2.32
C ASP A 26 -14.41 30.79 3.03
N ASN A 27 -14.99 31.89 3.50
CA ASN A 27 -16.27 31.99 4.21
C ASN A 27 -17.45 31.65 3.30
N LYS A 28 -18.30 30.67 3.65
CA LYS A 28 -19.79 30.75 3.59
C LYS A 28 -20.48 29.76 4.56
N ASN A 29 -21.34 30.34 5.41
CA ASN A 29 -22.38 29.74 6.27
C ASN A 29 -21.93 28.85 7.44
N GLU A 30 -21.53 29.51 8.52
CA GLU A 30 -21.42 28.94 9.86
C GLU A 30 -22.79 28.52 10.40
N GLY A 31 -23.14 27.25 10.18
CA GLY A 31 -23.90 26.51 11.17
C GLY A 31 -23.03 26.35 12.40
N ASN A 32 -23.55 26.71 13.56
CA ASN A 32 -22.87 26.55 14.86
C ASN A 32 -22.23 25.15 14.95
N PRO A 33 -20.94 25.01 15.29
CA PRO A 33 -20.25 23.72 15.21
C PRO A 33 -20.80 22.74 16.24
N ASP A 34 -21.31 21.61 15.74
CA ASP A 34 -21.70 20.45 16.54
C ASP A 34 -20.45 19.77 17.15
N PRO A 35 -20.26 19.80 18.48
CA PRO A 35 -19.19 19.10 19.19
C PRO A 35 -19.63 17.63 19.39
N SER A 36 -18.94 16.57 19.02
CA SER A 36 -17.51 16.36 18.85
C SER A 36 -17.32 14.98 18.24
N ILE A 37 -16.86 14.88 16.99
CA ILE A 37 -16.26 13.64 16.52
C ILE A 37 -14.79 13.70 16.95
N VAL A 38 -14.37 12.76 17.80
CA VAL A 38 -12.98 12.64 18.21
C VAL A 38 -12.44 11.37 17.56
N PRO A 39 -11.56 11.48 16.55
CA PRO A 39 -10.92 10.31 15.97
C PRO A 39 -10.22 9.49 17.06
N THR A 40 -10.28 8.17 16.94
CA THR A 40 -9.53 7.26 17.80
C THR A 40 -8.06 7.61 17.70
N GLN A 41 -7.44 7.86 18.86
CA GLN A 41 -6.00 8.14 18.95
C GLN A 41 -5.24 6.82 19.02
N ASP A 42 -3.96 6.84 18.67
CA ASP A 42 -3.03 5.74 18.90
C ASP A 42 -3.47 4.43 18.23
N VAL A 43 -4.16 4.53 17.08
CA VAL A 43 -4.56 3.40 16.23
C VAL A 43 -4.30 3.72 14.77
N THR A 44 -3.54 2.87 14.11
CA THR A 44 -3.33 2.90 12.65
C THR A 44 -4.19 1.83 11.99
N THR A 45 -4.65 2.10 10.77
CA THR A 45 -5.37 1.10 9.96
C THR A 45 -4.55 0.68 8.75
N GLU A 46 -4.48 -0.62 8.52
CA GLU A 46 -4.03 -1.22 7.27
C GLU A 46 -5.24 -1.93 6.65
N ALA A 47 -5.65 -1.52 5.44
CA ALA A 47 -6.87 -2.04 4.84
C ALA A 47 -6.69 -2.38 3.36
N PHE A 48 -7.23 -3.51 2.95
CA PHE A 48 -7.12 -4.03 1.59
C PHE A 48 -8.49 -4.35 0.99
N TYR A 49 -8.67 -4.02 -0.28
CA TYR A 49 -9.81 -4.46 -1.08
C TYR A 49 -9.42 -5.61 -2.00
N LYS A 50 -10.12 -6.74 -1.91
CA LYS A 50 -9.80 -7.96 -2.68
C LYS A 50 -10.80 -8.25 -3.81
N GLY A 51 -11.76 -7.36 -4.07
CA GLY A 51 -12.80 -7.59 -5.09
C GLY A 51 -13.83 -8.63 -4.67
N ASP A 52 -14.53 -9.21 -5.64
CA ASP A 52 -15.45 -10.34 -5.44
C ASP A 52 -14.67 -11.68 -5.38
N ILE A 53 -13.77 -11.80 -4.41
CA ILE A 53 -12.86 -12.95 -4.31
C ILE A 53 -13.60 -14.28 -4.07
N TYR A 54 -14.83 -14.21 -3.54
CA TYR A 54 -15.67 -15.38 -3.26
C TYR A 54 -16.75 -15.64 -4.32
N GLY A 55 -16.90 -14.77 -5.33
CA GLY A 55 -17.91 -14.90 -6.40
C GLY A 55 -19.36 -14.76 -5.92
N SER A 56 -19.58 -14.07 -4.80
CA SER A 56 -20.89 -13.88 -4.18
C SER A 56 -21.60 -12.61 -4.65
N GLY A 57 -20.93 -11.77 -5.46
CA GLY A 57 -21.39 -10.43 -5.81
C GLY A 57 -21.14 -9.39 -4.71
N ALA A 58 -20.31 -9.71 -3.71
CA ALA A 58 -19.93 -8.81 -2.64
C ALA A 58 -18.45 -8.41 -2.75
N GLY A 59 -18.14 -7.17 -2.39
CA GLY A 59 -16.74 -6.73 -2.30
C GLY A 59 -16.11 -7.18 -1.00
N ASN A 60 -14.90 -7.73 -1.02
CA ASN A 60 -14.19 -8.13 0.18
C ASN A 60 -13.21 -7.05 0.66
N LEU A 61 -13.30 -6.70 1.95
CA LEU A 61 -12.43 -5.74 2.62
C LEU A 61 -11.80 -6.38 3.85
N TRP A 62 -10.47 -6.36 3.92
CA TRP A 62 -9.73 -6.82 5.08
C TRP A 62 -9.13 -5.63 5.80
N ILE A 63 -9.36 -5.49 7.10
CA ILE A 63 -8.92 -4.33 7.89
C ILE A 63 -8.23 -4.78 9.16
N ASN A 64 -6.99 -4.35 9.30
CA ASN A 64 -6.23 -4.37 10.54
C ASN A 64 -6.40 -3.04 11.27
N PHE A 65 -6.81 -3.10 12.53
CA PHE A 65 -6.69 -2.00 13.48
C PHE A 65 -5.54 -2.30 14.42
N ILE A 66 -4.49 -1.48 14.36
CA ILE A 66 -3.22 -1.71 15.02
C ILE A 66 -3.06 -0.61 16.07
N SER A 67 -3.05 -0.96 17.35
CA SER A 67 -2.74 0.02 18.40
C SER A 67 -1.30 0.50 18.29
N ASP A 68 -0.99 1.67 18.84
CA ASP A 68 0.36 2.19 18.92
C ASP A 68 1.31 1.19 19.60
N MET A 69 2.18 0.60 18.78
CA MET A 69 3.15 -0.42 19.15
C MET A 69 4.40 -0.20 18.30
N GLU A 70 5.56 -0.53 18.85
CA GLU A 70 6.81 -0.48 18.12
C GLU A 70 6.91 -1.71 17.20
N TYR A 71 7.23 -1.48 15.93
CA TYR A 71 7.52 -2.57 14.99
C TYR A 71 9.01 -2.91 15.05
N ASP A 72 9.32 -4.16 15.37
CA ASP A 72 10.68 -4.69 15.34
C ASP A 72 10.95 -5.34 13.98
N ALA A 73 11.80 -4.69 13.18
CA ALA A 73 12.12 -5.14 11.83
C ALA A 73 12.90 -6.47 11.80
N ASP A 74 13.65 -6.80 12.84
CA ASP A 74 14.43 -8.04 12.94
C ASP A 74 13.52 -9.23 13.26
N LEU A 75 12.57 -9.04 14.18
CA LEU A 75 11.56 -10.04 14.53
C LEU A 75 10.43 -10.11 13.49
N LYS A 76 10.27 -9.06 12.69
CA LYS A 76 9.14 -8.89 11.76
C LYS A 76 7.80 -8.97 12.46
N ASP A 77 7.74 -8.42 13.67
CA ASP A 77 6.56 -8.40 14.52
C ASP A 77 6.58 -7.17 15.42
N TYR A 78 5.46 -6.90 16.09
CA TYR A 78 5.35 -5.81 17.05
C TYR A 78 5.88 -6.20 18.43
N ILE A 79 6.44 -5.21 19.12
CA ILE A 79 6.88 -5.31 20.50
C ILE A 79 6.19 -4.25 21.36
N GLY A 80 6.00 -4.59 22.63
CA GLY A 80 5.28 -3.76 23.58
C GLY A 80 3.80 -4.13 23.72
N PRO A 81 3.12 -3.59 24.75
CA PRO A 81 1.74 -3.93 25.01
C PRO A 81 0.81 -3.31 23.97
N GLY A 82 -0.13 -4.09 23.44
CA GLY A 82 -1.10 -3.58 22.47
C GLY A 82 -1.92 -4.68 21.81
N TYR A 83 -2.56 -4.36 20.69
CA TYR A 83 -3.36 -5.30 19.93
C TYR A 83 -3.33 -5.04 18.43
N ILE A 84 -3.63 -6.11 17.68
CA ILE A 84 -4.08 -6.05 16.30
C ILE A 84 -5.44 -6.73 16.26
N LEU A 85 -6.48 -5.96 15.89
CA LEU A 85 -7.79 -6.50 15.56
C LEU A 85 -7.92 -6.56 14.05
N CYS A 86 -8.02 -7.77 13.52
CA CYS A 86 -8.24 -8.04 12.11
C CYS A 86 -9.71 -8.39 11.89
N LEU A 87 -10.37 -7.65 11.00
CA LEU A 87 -11.76 -7.88 10.58
C LEU A 87 -11.85 -7.98 9.07
N ASP A 88 -12.43 -9.08 8.60
CA ASP A 88 -12.64 -9.36 7.18
C ASP A 88 -14.14 -9.25 6.84
N PHE A 89 -14.49 -8.22 6.06
CA PHE A 89 -15.85 -7.81 5.73
C PHE A 89 -16.21 -8.19 4.30
N ASN A 90 -17.44 -8.66 4.09
CA ASN A 90 -18.07 -8.64 2.77
C ASN A 90 -19.04 -7.47 2.72
N THR A 91 -18.77 -6.50 1.85
CA THR A 91 -19.52 -5.25 1.70
C THR A 91 -20.14 -5.16 0.30
N THR A 92 -20.73 -4.01 -0.03
CA THR A 92 -21.19 -3.73 -1.39
C THR A 92 -20.01 -3.77 -2.36
N LEU A 93 -20.15 -4.49 -3.47
CA LEU A 93 -19.12 -4.56 -4.49
C LEU A 93 -18.81 -3.15 -5.02
N ALA A 94 -17.53 -2.78 -5.05
CA ALA A 94 -17.13 -1.47 -5.51
C ALA A 94 -17.32 -1.34 -7.03
N GLU A 95 -17.90 -0.23 -7.49
CA GLU A 95 -17.95 0.09 -8.92
C GLU A 95 -16.54 0.33 -9.50
N ASN A 96 -15.65 0.86 -8.66
CA ASN A 96 -14.23 1.04 -8.97
C ASN A 96 -13.38 0.50 -7.81
N ALA A 97 -12.60 -0.54 -8.09
CA ALA A 97 -11.77 -1.23 -7.12
C ALA A 97 -10.72 -0.35 -6.43
N ASP A 98 -10.25 0.70 -7.11
CA ASP A 98 -9.25 1.63 -6.58
C ASP A 98 -9.81 2.61 -5.54
N PHE A 99 -11.13 2.77 -5.50
CA PHE A 99 -11.83 3.65 -4.55
C PHE A 99 -12.92 2.87 -3.79
N ALA A 100 -12.62 1.62 -3.45
CA ALA A 100 -13.50 0.80 -2.64
C ALA A 100 -13.80 1.48 -1.30
N THR A 101 -15.00 1.26 -0.78
CA THR A 101 -15.45 1.83 0.50
C THR A 101 -16.15 0.76 1.34
N LEU A 102 -16.04 0.87 2.66
CA LEU A 102 -16.83 0.04 3.57
C LEU A 102 -18.24 0.62 3.70
N ALA A 103 -19.26 -0.06 3.19
CA ALA A 103 -20.63 0.43 3.27
C ALA A 103 -21.13 0.50 4.73
N ALA A 104 -21.90 1.53 5.06
CA ALA A 104 -22.57 1.63 6.35
C ALA A 104 -23.64 0.55 6.50
N GLY A 105 -23.75 -0.05 7.70
CA GLY A 105 -24.65 -1.16 7.99
C GLY A 105 -24.14 -2.01 9.14
N THR A 106 -24.89 -3.07 9.46
CA THR A 106 -24.47 -4.05 10.47
C THR A 106 -24.00 -5.31 9.77
N TYR A 107 -22.75 -5.66 10.00
CA TYR A 107 -22.10 -6.87 9.52
C TYR A 107 -22.23 -7.95 10.58
N THR A 108 -22.87 -9.06 10.24
CA THR A 108 -23.05 -10.18 11.18
C THR A 108 -22.14 -11.34 10.80
N SER A 109 -21.59 -12.01 11.82
CA SER A 109 -20.85 -13.25 11.61
C SER A 109 -21.76 -14.37 11.10
N ASP A 110 -21.36 -15.06 10.05
CA ASP A 110 -22.07 -16.23 9.51
C ASP A 110 -21.12 -17.43 9.35
N TYR A 111 -20.63 -17.94 10.49
CA TYR A 111 -19.69 -19.07 10.48
C TYR A 111 -20.28 -20.33 9.83
N SER A 112 -21.58 -20.56 10.01
CA SER A 112 -22.22 -21.82 9.61
C SER A 112 -22.53 -21.90 8.13
N ALA A 113 -22.86 -20.78 7.48
CA ALA A 113 -23.17 -20.79 6.05
C ALA A 113 -22.02 -20.31 5.18
N ASP A 114 -21.01 -19.63 5.75
CA ASP A 114 -19.84 -19.08 5.03
C ASP A 114 -20.27 -18.42 3.71
N SER A 115 -21.35 -17.64 3.79
CA SER A 115 -22.15 -17.28 2.62
C SER A 115 -21.52 -16.16 1.79
N HIS A 116 -20.56 -15.46 2.39
CA HIS A 116 -19.86 -14.28 1.87
C HIS A 116 -20.80 -13.22 1.26
N GLN A 117 -22.06 -13.16 1.71
CA GLN A 117 -23.03 -12.20 1.21
C GLN A 117 -22.71 -10.78 1.71
N PRO A 118 -23.19 -9.72 1.05
CA PRO A 118 -23.01 -8.36 1.55
C PRO A 118 -23.50 -8.23 3.00
N PHE A 119 -22.78 -7.43 3.79
CA PHE A 119 -23.00 -7.23 5.22
C PHE A 119 -22.78 -8.48 6.09
N THR A 120 -21.79 -9.30 5.73
CA THR A 120 -21.32 -10.40 6.56
C THR A 120 -19.86 -10.17 7.01
N LEU A 121 -19.51 -10.72 8.17
CA LEU A 121 -18.15 -10.76 8.68
C LEU A 121 -17.59 -12.18 8.48
N ASN A 122 -16.49 -12.30 7.74
CA ASN A 122 -15.78 -13.56 7.54
C ASN A 122 -15.01 -13.92 8.82
N ILE A 123 -15.39 -15.03 9.42
CA ILE A 123 -14.80 -15.52 10.67
C ILE A 123 -14.36 -16.99 10.57
N ALA A 124 -14.56 -17.62 9.43
CA ALA A 124 -14.07 -18.97 9.17
C ALA A 124 -12.54 -18.96 9.07
N ASN A 125 -11.90 -20.06 9.47
CA ASN A 125 -10.47 -20.32 9.22
C ASN A 125 -9.48 -19.21 9.67
N GLY A 126 -9.87 -18.36 10.62
CA GLY A 126 -9.05 -17.26 11.11
C GLY A 126 -9.04 -16.02 10.22
N ASP A 127 -10.05 -15.83 9.35
CA ASP A 127 -10.17 -14.62 8.51
C ASP A 127 -10.29 -13.34 9.35
N SER A 128 -10.94 -13.42 10.51
CA SER A 128 -10.96 -12.37 11.53
C SER A 128 -10.36 -12.89 12.85
N PHE A 129 -9.49 -12.08 13.46
CA PHE A 129 -8.77 -12.46 14.68
C PHE A 129 -8.41 -11.25 15.55
N LEU A 130 -8.06 -11.53 16.81
CA LEU A 130 -7.46 -10.59 17.74
C LEU A 130 -6.10 -11.13 18.19
N SER A 131 -5.04 -10.40 17.90
CA SER A 131 -3.71 -10.60 18.49
C SER A 131 -3.50 -9.59 19.60
N GLN A 132 -3.11 -10.06 20.79
CA GLN A 132 -2.78 -9.23 21.94
C GLN A 132 -1.31 -9.41 22.29
N TYR A 133 -0.62 -8.30 22.44
CA TYR A 133 0.79 -8.22 22.75
C TYR A 133 0.97 -7.76 24.19
N ASP A 134 1.87 -8.40 24.92
CA ASP A 134 2.24 -7.97 26.27
C ASP A 134 3.57 -7.20 26.30
N SER A 135 3.88 -6.59 27.44
CA SER A 135 5.13 -5.86 27.64
C SER A 135 6.40 -6.73 27.54
N GLY A 136 6.26 -8.06 27.59
CA GLY A 136 7.36 -9.02 27.49
C GLY A 136 7.60 -9.54 26.07
N GLY A 137 6.85 -9.03 25.08
CA GLY A 137 6.93 -9.48 23.68
C GLY A 137 6.26 -10.82 23.42
N SER A 138 5.41 -11.30 24.33
CA SER A 138 4.58 -12.49 24.07
C SER A 138 3.27 -12.10 23.40
N THR A 139 2.88 -12.88 22.40
CA THR A 139 1.66 -12.66 21.63
C THR A 139 0.64 -13.76 21.89
N LYS A 140 -0.61 -13.39 22.13
CA LYS A 140 -1.77 -14.30 22.15
C LYS A 140 -2.71 -13.93 21.01
N THR A 141 -2.86 -14.84 20.05
CA THR A 141 -3.83 -14.69 18.95
C THR A 141 -5.04 -15.58 19.18
N GLN A 142 -6.23 -15.05 18.96
CA GLN A 142 -7.51 -15.76 19.06
C GLN A 142 -8.38 -15.44 17.87
N ASN A 143 -9.03 -16.45 17.30
CA ASN A 143 -10.00 -16.23 16.23
C ASN A 143 -11.27 -15.58 16.79
N ILE A 144 -11.92 -14.77 15.96
CA ILE A 144 -13.29 -14.33 16.22
C ILE A 144 -14.22 -15.52 15.88
N ALA A 145 -15.11 -15.88 16.80
CA ALA A 145 -16.04 -17.00 16.67
C ALA A 145 -17.50 -16.57 16.46
N GLY A 146 -17.80 -15.28 16.62
CA GLY A 146 -19.11 -14.73 16.37
C GLY A 146 -19.20 -13.24 16.70
N GLY A 147 -20.37 -12.64 16.46
CA GLY A 147 -20.66 -11.27 16.85
C GLY A 147 -21.18 -10.42 15.69
N SER A 148 -21.16 -9.11 15.89
CA SER A 148 -21.56 -8.14 14.89
C SER A 148 -20.71 -6.89 14.94
N VAL A 149 -20.59 -6.22 13.79
CA VAL A 149 -19.91 -4.94 13.64
C VAL A 149 -20.87 -3.96 12.99
N THR A 150 -21.17 -2.85 13.64
CA THR A 150 -21.95 -1.76 13.06
C THR A 150 -21.01 -0.69 12.52
N VAL A 151 -21.21 -0.34 11.25
CA VAL A 151 -20.46 0.69 10.54
C VAL A 151 -21.40 1.84 10.22
N SER A 152 -20.98 3.06 10.51
CA SER A 152 -21.65 4.28 10.08
C SER A 152 -20.62 5.29 9.57
N LEU A 153 -21.10 6.31 8.85
CA LEU A 153 -20.28 7.42 8.36
C LEU A 153 -20.73 8.71 9.02
N ASN A 154 -19.79 9.47 9.58
CA ASN A 154 -20.07 10.77 10.18
C ASN A 154 -18.98 11.78 9.83
N LYS A 155 -19.35 12.87 9.15
CA LYS A 155 -18.43 13.91 8.63
C LYS A 155 -17.19 13.36 7.90
N GLY A 156 -17.37 12.28 7.13
CA GLY A 156 -16.30 11.64 6.35
C GLY A 156 -15.50 10.58 7.10
N TYR A 157 -15.70 10.43 8.42
CA TYR A 157 -15.07 9.37 9.21
C TYR A 157 -15.93 8.10 9.23
N TYR A 158 -15.26 6.95 9.19
CA TYR A 158 -15.86 5.68 9.59
C TYR A 158 -16.02 5.65 11.10
N CYS A 159 -17.22 5.30 11.57
CA CYS A 159 -17.50 4.99 12.96
C CYS A 159 -17.88 3.51 13.02
N ILE A 160 -17.01 2.71 13.63
CA ILE A 160 -17.09 1.25 13.69
C ILE A 160 -17.24 0.85 15.15
N ASP A 161 -18.32 0.15 15.47
CA ASP A 161 -18.57 -0.44 16.78
C ASP A 161 -18.74 -1.95 16.62
N ALA A 162 -17.94 -2.73 17.35
CA ALA A 162 -17.92 -4.19 17.27
C ALA A 162 -18.26 -4.82 18.62
N ASP A 163 -19.16 -5.79 18.60
CA ASP A 163 -19.49 -6.69 19.69
C ASP A 163 -19.15 -8.11 19.25
N LEU A 164 -17.97 -8.59 19.64
CA LEU A 164 -17.38 -9.84 19.17
C LEU A 164 -17.36 -10.91 20.27
N GLN A 165 -17.39 -12.17 19.83
CA GLN A 165 -17.10 -13.34 20.65
C GLN A 165 -15.81 -13.99 20.17
N LEU A 166 -14.89 -14.26 21.09
CA LEU A 166 -13.63 -14.98 20.80
C LEU A 166 -13.85 -16.49 20.87
N GLU A 167 -12.92 -17.27 20.31
CA GLU A 167 -12.98 -18.75 20.31
C GLU A 167 -13.05 -19.41 21.69
N ASP A 168 -12.56 -18.74 22.75
CA ASP A 168 -12.67 -19.20 24.14
C ASP A 168 -14.04 -18.88 24.78
N GLY A 169 -14.95 -18.27 24.01
CA GLY A 169 -16.28 -17.86 24.43
C GLY A 169 -16.36 -16.50 25.12
N SER A 170 -15.23 -15.85 25.38
CA SER A 170 -15.19 -14.50 25.96
C SER A 170 -15.70 -13.44 24.97
N LYS A 171 -16.15 -12.31 25.51
CA LYS A 171 -16.64 -11.17 24.73
C LYS A 171 -15.55 -10.13 24.56
N TYR A 172 -15.51 -9.48 23.40
CA TYR A 172 -14.61 -8.39 23.09
C TYR A 172 -15.39 -7.27 22.40
N THR A 173 -15.37 -6.08 22.99
CA THR A 173 -16.02 -4.89 22.42
C THR A 173 -14.96 -3.93 21.90
N TYR A 174 -15.19 -3.33 20.73
CA TYR A 174 -14.23 -2.42 20.11
C TYR A 174 -14.95 -1.25 19.44
N SER A 175 -14.35 -0.06 19.50
CA SER A 175 -14.85 1.12 18.81
C SER A 175 -13.72 1.85 18.10
N PHE A 176 -13.97 2.29 16.87
CA PHE A 176 -13.03 3.06 16.07
C PHE A 176 -13.73 4.21 15.36
N ILE A 177 -13.11 5.39 15.39
CA ILE A 177 -13.51 6.55 14.61
C ILE A 177 -12.30 7.04 13.83
N GLY A 178 -12.35 6.98 12.50
CA GLY A 178 -11.20 7.39 11.70
C GLY A 178 -11.40 7.25 10.20
N ASN A 179 -10.42 7.74 9.45
CA ASN A 179 -10.36 7.52 8.01
C ASN A 179 -9.73 6.15 7.77
N ILE A 180 -10.16 5.48 6.71
CA ILE A 180 -9.58 4.20 6.28
C ILE A 180 -9.38 4.31 4.77
N SER A 181 -8.14 4.15 4.31
CA SER A 181 -7.82 4.01 2.90
C SER A 181 -7.69 2.54 2.55
N PHE A 182 -8.40 2.10 1.51
CA PHE A 182 -8.40 0.72 1.07
C PHE A 182 -7.45 0.55 -0.10
N LEU A 183 -6.37 -0.19 0.11
CA LEU A 183 -5.40 -0.49 -0.92
C LEU A 183 -5.92 -1.61 -1.81
N ASN A 184 -5.96 -1.37 -3.12
CA ASN A 184 -6.52 -2.32 -4.07
C ASN A 184 -5.60 -3.54 -4.26
N ARG A 185 -6.16 -4.74 -4.06
CA ARG A 185 -5.51 -6.04 -4.24
C ARG A 185 -6.35 -6.98 -5.13
N SER A 186 -7.40 -6.47 -5.79
CA SER A 186 -8.34 -7.29 -6.58
C SER A 186 -7.84 -7.67 -7.97
N LYS A 187 -6.75 -7.04 -8.46
CA LYS A 187 -6.31 -7.05 -9.88
C LYS A 187 -7.20 -6.25 -10.85
N GLU A 188 -8.20 -5.55 -10.34
CA GLU A 188 -9.10 -4.73 -11.15
C GLU A 188 -8.74 -3.25 -11.04
N GLY A 189 -9.39 -2.40 -11.85
CA GLY A 189 -9.15 -0.96 -11.82
C GLY A 189 -7.83 -0.56 -12.50
N GLN A 190 -7.31 0.59 -12.10
CA GLN A 190 -6.07 1.19 -12.58
C GLN A 190 -4.89 1.01 -11.62
N MET A 191 -5.11 0.44 -10.43
CA MET A 191 -4.12 0.31 -9.36
C MET A 191 -3.56 1.68 -8.93
N SER A 192 -4.45 2.66 -8.79
CA SER A 192 -4.11 3.98 -8.27
C SER A 192 -5.22 4.54 -7.41
N ASN A 193 -4.89 4.95 -6.18
CA ASN A 193 -5.81 5.69 -5.32
C ASN A 193 -5.51 7.20 -5.27
N LEU A 194 -4.78 7.73 -6.24
CA LEU A 194 -4.66 9.19 -6.38
C LEU A 194 -6.01 9.81 -6.70
N THR A 195 -6.27 10.96 -6.08
CA THR A 195 -7.48 11.78 -6.35
C THR A 195 -7.13 13.14 -6.96
N GLN A 196 -5.84 13.45 -7.02
CA GLN A 196 -5.29 14.69 -7.54
C GLN A 196 -3.84 14.48 -7.98
N ASP A 197 -3.30 15.47 -8.70
CA ASP A 197 -1.88 15.50 -9.06
C ASP A 197 -0.98 15.52 -7.81
N VAL A 198 0.17 14.85 -7.91
CA VAL A 198 1.19 14.80 -6.87
C VAL A 198 2.54 15.28 -7.40
N SER A 199 3.27 15.97 -6.53
CA SER A 199 4.63 16.41 -6.80
C SER A 199 5.61 15.48 -6.09
N VAL A 200 6.64 15.04 -6.80
CA VAL A 200 7.73 14.19 -6.28
C VAL A 200 8.79 15.08 -5.63
N ASP A 201 8.35 15.89 -4.66
CA ASP A 201 9.19 16.81 -3.89
C ASP A 201 9.72 16.13 -2.62
N GLY A 202 10.82 16.67 -2.05
CA GLY A 202 11.37 16.15 -0.79
C GLY A 202 12.14 14.83 -0.89
N MET A 203 12.29 14.28 -2.11
CA MET A 203 13.15 13.13 -2.36
C MET A 203 14.62 13.53 -2.24
N THR A 204 15.36 12.85 -1.37
CA THR A 204 16.75 13.21 -1.01
C THR A 204 17.77 12.11 -1.30
N GLN A 205 17.29 10.91 -1.60
CA GLN A 205 18.14 9.76 -1.88
C GLN A 205 17.61 8.95 -3.06
N ALA A 206 18.51 8.23 -3.72
CA ALA A 206 18.13 7.34 -4.80
C ALA A 206 19.07 6.13 -4.93
N LEU A 207 18.50 5.00 -5.35
CA LEU A 207 19.18 3.76 -5.73
C LEU A 207 18.97 3.50 -7.21
N LEU A 208 20.04 3.18 -7.93
CA LEU A 208 20.06 2.63 -9.28
C LEU A 208 20.50 1.17 -9.17
N ALA A 209 19.56 0.24 -9.32
CA ALA A 209 19.84 -1.18 -9.28
C ALA A 209 19.81 -1.75 -10.71
N TYR A 210 20.98 -2.11 -11.22
CA TYR A 210 21.12 -2.78 -12.51
C TYR A 210 20.76 -4.26 -12.38
N VAL A 211 19.72 -4.69 -13.09
CA VAL A 211 19.25 -6.08 -13.07
C VAL A 211 19.81 -6.87 -14.26
N GLY A 212 20.23 -6.17 -15.33
CA GLY A 212 20.64 -6.79 -16.59
C GLY A 212 19.45 -7.31 -17.38
N MET A 213 19.68 -8.35 -18.17
CA MET A 213 18.68 -8.96 -19.07
C MET A 213 17.61 -9.69 -18.23
N ALA A 214 16.56 -8.96 -17.88
CA ALA A 214 15.52 -9.42 -16.95
C ALA A 214 14.32 -10.04 -17.68
N PHE A 215 13.86 -9.39 -18.76
CA PHE A 215 12.59 -9.70 -19.40
C PHE A 215 12.70 -9.94 -20.92
N THR A 216 13.69 -9.34 -21.57
CA THR A 216 13.92 -9.44 -23.02
C THR A 216 15.42 -9.41 -23.31
N GLU A 217 15.82 -9.83 -24.51
CA GLU A 217 17.20 -9.76 -25.00
C GLU A 217 17.54 -8.40 -25.65
N THR A 218 16.54 -7.56 -25.92
CA THR A 218 16.71 -6.27 -26.62
C THR A 218 17.15 -5.13 -25.70
N SER A 219 17.00 -5.29 -24.39
CA SER A 219 17.38 -4.31 -23.37
C SER A 219 17.82 -4.97 -22.07
N ASP A 220 18.54 -4.20 -21.24
CA ASP A 220 18.74 -4.50 -19.83
C ASP A 220 17.83 -3.62 -18.97
N LEU A 221 17.51 -4.08 -17.76
CA LEU A 221 16.66 -3.36 -16.84
C LEU A 221 17.47 -2.67 -15.72
N TYR A 222 17.12 -1.41 -15.44
CA TYR A 222 17.36 -0.78 -14.15
C TYR A 222 16.07 -0.67 -13.35
N THR A 223 16.13 -1.03 -12.07
CA THR A 223 15.17 -0.56 -11.07
C THR A 223 15.74 0.66 -10.40
N VAL A 224 15.03 1.77 -10.45
CA VAL A 224 15.41 3.04 -9.81
C VAL A 224 14.43 3.31 -8.68
N ILE A 225 14.93 3.59 -7.49
CA ILE A 225 14.12 4.02 -6.35
C ILE A 225 14.58 5.42 -5.99
N ILE A 226 13.67 6.39 -5.97
CA ILE A 226 13.90 7.77 -5.55
C ILE A 226 13.00 8.01 -4.34
N ALA A 227 13.58 8.37 -3.19
CA ALA A 227 12.82 8.41 -1.94
C ALA A 227 13.24 9.56 -1.03
N GLY A 228 12.36 9.89 -0.07
CA GLY A 228 12.65 10.79 1.04
C GLY A 228 13.60 10.15 2.07
N PRO A 229 14.05 10.90 3.09
CA PRO A 229 15.12 10.49 4.01
C PRO A 229 14.76 9.30 4.91
N ASP A 230 13.48 9.10 5.24
CA ASP A 230 13.02 8.02 6.13
C ASP A 230 12.59 6.78 5.34
N TYR A 231 13.31 6.49 4.26
CA TYR A 231 13.10 5.33 3.40
C TYR A 231 14.36 4.47 3.35
N ASP A 232 14.21 3.16 3.54
CA ASP A 232 15.27 2.20 3.38
C ASP A 232 15.29 1.71 1.92
N LEU A 233 16.31 2.15 1.17
CA LEU A 233 16.49 1.79 -0.24
C LEU A 233 16.83 0.30 -0.45
N ASP A 234 17.34 -0.40 0.57
CA ASP A 234 17.75 -1.79 0.45
C ASP A 234 16.58 -2.74 0.69
N ASN A 235 15.71 -2.38 1.62
CA ASN A 235 14.47 -3.10 1.90
C ASN A 235 13.27 -2.61 1.05
N ASN A 236 13.43 -1.49 0.34
CA ASN A 236 12.37 -0.83 -0.42
C ASN A 236 11.12 -0.57 0.44
N PHE A 237 11.34 0.05 1.61
CA PHE A 237 10.30 0.31 2.59
C PHE A 237 10.65 1.51 3.48
N GLY A 238 9.64 2.27 3.93
CA GLY A 238 9.83 3.34 4.91
C GLY A 238 8.64 4.28 5.02
N LEU A 239 8.81 5.33 5.84
CA LEU A 239 7.74 6.31 6.14
C LEU A 239 7.69 7.45 5.13
N SER A 240 8.82 7.73 4.48
CA SER A 240 8.88 8.73 3.41
C SER A 240 8.22 8.25 2.12
N ASP A 241 7.77 9.20 1.30
CA ASP A 241 7.32 8.91 -0.05
C ASP A 241 8.46 8.30 -0.89
N ALA A 242 8.08 7.48 -1.87
CA ALA A 242 9.00 6.87 -2.81
C ALA A 242 8.41 6.79 -4.22
N LEU A 243 9.28 6.95 -5.22
CA LEU A 243 9.00 6.70 -6.62
C LEU A 243 9.92 5.57 -7.10
N THR A 244 9.32 4.47 -7.51
CA THR A 244 10.02 3.38 -8.19
C THR A 244 9.84 3.54 -9.69
N LEU A 245 10.92 3.34 -10.46
CA LEU A 245 10.92 3.35 -11.92
C LEU A 245 11.62 2.09 -12.43
N SER A 246 11.15 1.57 -13.55
CA SER A 246 11.79 0.47 -14.28
C SER A 246 12.18 0.96 -15.66
N LEU A 247 13.48 1.10 -15.92
CA LEU A 247 14.02 1.73 -17.13
C LEU A 247 14.76 0.69 -17.98
N ASN A 248 14.38 0.55 -19.24
CA ASN A 248 15.03 -0.34 -20.20
C ASN A 248 16.17 0.39 -20.91
N VAL A 249 17.38 -0.07 -20.69
CA VAL A 249 18.63 0.55 -21.15
C VAL A 249 19.33 -0.33 -22.18
N THR A 250 20.30 0.26 -22.89
CA THR A 250 21.15 -0.51 -23.81
C THR A 250 21.82 -1.68 -23.09
N PRO A 251 21.81 -2.89 -23.65
CA PRO A 251 22.47 -4.03 -23.03
C PRO A 251 23.95 -3.76 -22.70
N GLY A 252 24.39 -4.19 -21.52
CA GLY A 252 25.74 -4.00 -20.98
C GLY A 252 25.93 -2.69 -20.20
N SER A 253 24.90 -1.86 -20.00
CA SER A 253 25.00 -0.57 -19.30
C SER A 253 25.06 -0.69 -17.76
N SER A 254 25.86 -1.63 -17.23
CA SER A 254 25.87 -1.94 -15.78
C SER A 254 26.49 -0.87 -14.87
N LYS A 255 27.13 0.14 -15.46
CA LYS A 255 27.86 1.18 -14.74
C LYS A 255 27.14 2.52 -14.67
N GLU A 256 26.16 2.74 -15.53
CA GLU A 256 25.40 3.97 -15.60
C GLU A 256 24.09 3.76 -16.38
N ILE A 257 23.05 4.52 -16.03
CA ILE A 257 21.86 4.67 -16.86
C ILE A 257 22.18 5.69 -17.97
N PRO A 258 22.06 5.33 -19.26
CA PRO A 258 22.28 6.26 -20.36
C PRO A 258 21.39 7.50 -20.27
N ALA A 259 21.94 8.69 -20.53
CA ALA A 259 21.13 9.90 -20.65
C ALA A 259 20.13 9.78 -21.81
N GLY A 260 18.91 10.25 -21.61
CA GLY A 260 17.86 10.14 -22.61
C GLY A 260 16.46 10.35 -22.03
N THR A 261 15.46 10.20 -22.88
CA THR A 261 14.06 10.17 -22.46
C THR A 261 13.59 8.72 -22.48
N TYR A 262 13.03 8.28 -21.36
CA TYR A 262 12.43 6.97 -21.17
C TYR A 262 10.91 7.14 -21.18
N THR A 263 10.23 6.54 -22.15
CA THR A 263 8.77 6.67 -22.31
C THR A 263 8.06 5.48 -21.70
N LEU A 264 7.02 5.71 -20.88
CA LEU A 264 6.24 4.62 -20.32
C LEU A 264 5.54 3.82 -21.43
N ILE A 265 5.66 2.51 -21.35
CA ILE A 265 4.90 1.54 -22.13
C ILE A 265 4.05 0.70 -21.19
N ASP A 266 2.94 0.16 -21.70
CA ASP A 266 2.13 -0.80 -20.96
C ASP A 266 2.89 -2.12 -20.84
N ALA A 267 3.42 -2.38 -19.66
CA ALA A 267 4.22 -3.56 -19.37
C ALA A 267 3.41 -4.86 -19.50
N ALA A 268 2.08 -4.80 -19.33
CA ALA A 268 1.23 -5.98 -19.39
C ALA A 268 0.91 -6.41 -20.83
N THR A 269 0.98 -5.50 -21.80
CA THR A 269 0.57 -5.77 -23.19
C THR A 269 1.63 -5.50 -24.24
N ALA A 270 2.77 -4.90 -23.89
CA ALA A 270 3.83 -4.64 -24.85
C ALA A 270 4.44 -5.94 -25.38
N ASP A 271 4.71 -5.98 -26.68
CA ASP A 271 5.31 -7.13 -27.36
C ASP A 271 6.80 -7.30 -27.02
N ASP A 272 7.48 -6.18 -26.71
CA ASP A 272 8.88 -6.15 -26.29
C ASP A 272 9.16 -4.90 -25.44
N TYR A 273 10.30 -4.89 -24.76
CA TYR A 273 10.74 -3.84 -23.84
C TYR A 273 12.00 -3.16 -24.35
N ASP A 274 11.87 -2.41 -25.45
CA ASP A 274 12.98 -1.75 -26.14
C ASP A 274 13.75 -0.74 -25.27
N VAL A 275 15.01 -0.49 -25.65
CA VAL A 275 15.84 0.57 -25.06
C VAL A 275 15.13 1.93 -25.14
N GLY A 276 15.18 2.70 -24.05
CA GLY A 276 14.52 4.01 -23.96
C GLY A 276 13.04 3.93 -23.61
N THR A 277 12.56 2.76 -23.18
CA THR A 277 11.24 2.60 -22.58
C THR A 277 11.34 2.51 -21.07
N ALA A 278 10.23 2.83 -20.40
CA ALA A 278 10.03 2.57 -18.98
C ALA A 278 8.76 1.74 -18.81
N LEU A 279 8.72 0.88 -17.80
CA LEU A 279 7.59 -0.04 -17.61
C LEU A 279 6.51 0.61 -16.75
N SER A 280 5.25 0.55 -17.18
CA SER A 280 4.10 0.91 -16.36
C SER A 280 4.00 0.03 -15.11
N GLY A 281 3.37 0.54 -14.06
CA GLY A 281 3.16 -0.23 -12.83
C GLY A 281 2.28 -1.47 -13.02
N VAL A 282 2.75 -2.63 -12.56
CA VAL A 282 2.02 -3.90 -12.55
C VAL A 282 2.08 -4.50 -11.14
N TYR A 283 0.92 -4.87 -10.62
CA TYR A 283 0.80 -5.58 -9.35
C TYR A 283 0.64 -7.08 -9.62
N GLU A 284 1.61 -7.89 -9.18
CA GLU A 284 1.54 -9.36 -9.31
C GLU A 284 1.54 -10.03 -7.92
N PRO A 285 0.35 -10.33 -7.35
CA PRO A 285 0.20 -10.92 -6.04
C PRO A 285 0.78 -12.34 -5.93
N THR A 286 0.96 -13.09 -7.03
CA THR A 286 1.61 -14.42 -6.94
C THR A 286 3.04 -14.30 -6.40
N TYR A 287 3.72 -13.19 -6.66
CA TYR A 287 5.02 -12.88 -6.10
C TYR A 287 4.98 -11.81 -5.01
N GLY A 288 3.77 -11.37 -4.62
CA GLY A 288 3.56 -10.24 -3.71
C GLY A 288 4.26 -8.96 -4.16
N GLY A 289 4.48 -8.81 -5.47
CA GLY A 289 5.46 -7.88 -6.01
C GLY A 289 4.82 -6.71 -6.77
N TYR A 290 5.37 -5.53 -6.52
CA TYR A 290 5.18 -4.36 -7.37
C TYR A 290 6.29 -4.32 -8.41
N PHE A 291 5.90 -4.29 -9.69
CA PHE A 291 6.83 -4.23 -10.82
C PHE A 291 6.57 -2.96 -11.62
N GLY A 292 7.58 -2.46 -12.32
CA GLY A 292 7.44 -1.28 -13.14
C GLY A 292 7.51 0.01 -12.32
N SER A 293 6.78 1.03 -12.77
CA SER A 293 6.86 2.38 -12.22
C SER A 293 5.67 2.70 -11.31
N TRP A 294 5.95 3.10 -10.07
CA TRP A 294 4.96 3.33 -9.01
C TRP A 294 5.33 4.50 -8.13
N PHE A 295 4.31 5.24 -7.69
CA PHE A 295 4.42 6.18 -6.57
C PHE A 295 3.80 5.59 -5.31
N PHE A 296 4.51 5.74 -4.20
CA PHE A 296 4.12 5.27 -2.87
C PHE A 296 4.19 6.41 -1.87
N SER A 297 3.16 6.53 -1.02
CA SER A 297 3.20 7.36 0.18
C SER A 297 2.67 6.55 1.35
N THR A 298 3.53 6.23 2.32
CA THR A 298 3.11 5.51 3.53
C THR A 298 2.21 6.38 4.39
N ALA A 299 2.57 7.65 4.61
CA ALA A 299 1.78 8.59 5.40
C ALA A 299 0.45 8.93 4.72
N GLY A 300 0.45 9.07 3.38
CA GLY A 300 -0.77 9.30 2.60
C GLY A 300 -1.60 8.04 2.36
N GLN A 301 -1.08 6.86 2.68
CA GLN A 301 -1.64 5.55 2.29
C GLN A 301 -1.92 5.48 0.78
N ILE A 302 -0.98 5.97 -0.02
CA ILE A 302 -1.09 6.04 -1.49
C ILE A 302 -0.27 4.92 -2.11
N GLU A 303 -0.89 4.23 -3.06
CA GLU A 303 -0.22 3.36 -4.02
C GLU A 303 -0.75 3.70 -5.40
N SER A 304 0.15 4.08 -6.31
CA SER A 304 -0.26 4.55 -7.63
C SER A 304 0.66 4.02 -8.73
N ALA A 305 0.14 3.11 -9.54
CA ALA A 305 0.78 2.65 -10.75
C ALA A 305 0.85 3.80 -11.77
N ALA A 306 2.06 4.14 -12.22
CA ALA A 306 2.21 5.02 -13.37
C ALA A 306 1.84 4.24 -14.65
N ARG A 307 1.00 4.83 -15.50
CA ARG A 307 0.48 4.22 -16.73
C ARG A 307 1.03 4.85 -17.99
N THR A 308 1.25 6.16 -17.98
CA THR A 308 1.76 6.89 -19.14
C THR A 308 2.73 7.99 -18.73
N GLY A 309 3.39 8.61 -19.71
CA GLY A 309 4.31 9.73 -19.50
C GLY A 309 5.75 9.36 -19.81
N SER A 310 6.69 10.15 -19.30
CA SER A 310 8.11 9.94 -19.55
C SER A 310 8.99 10.42 -18.39
N ILE A 311 10.20 9.88 -18.37
CA ILE A 311 11.26 10.29 -17.46
C ILE A 311 12.43 10.75 -18.32
N LYS A 312 12.90 11.97 -18.12
CA LYS A 312 14.13 12.44 -18.74
C LYS A 312 15.28 12.28 -17.76
N VAL A 313 16.28 11.49 -18.17
CA VAL A 313 17.48 11.20 -17.40
C VAL A 313 18.64 11.99 -17.97
N SER A 314 19.40 12.62 -17.08
CA SER A 314 20.70 13.21 -17.38
C SER A 314 21.65 12.95 -16.22
N HIS A 315 22.96 12.99 -16.49
CA HIS A 315 24.00 12.81 -15.49
C HIS A 315 25.18 13.72 -15.79
N SER A 316 25.86 14.20 -14.75
CA SER A 316 27.02 15.10 -14.86
C SER A 316 28.37 14.38 -14.70
N GLY A 317 28.35 13.04 -14.71
CA GLY A 317 29.50 12.19 -14.39
C GLY A 317 29.50 11.77 -12.92
N GLY A 318 30.18 10.66 -12.61
CA GLY A 318 29.98 9.97 -11.33
C GLY A 318 28.57 9.38 -11.23
N ASN A 319 28.07 9.16 -10.01
CA ASN A 319 26.70 8.72 -9.78
C ASN A 319 25.75 9.91 -9.52
N ASP A 320 26.05 11.10 -10.04
CA ASP A 320 25.18 12.27 -9.89
C ASP A 320 24.21 12.34 -11.07
N TYR A 321 22.92 12.19 -10.77
CA TYR A 321 21.85 12.12 -11.76
C TYR A 321 20.83 13.24 -11.56
N THR A 322 20.14 13.56 -12.65
CA THR A 322 18.92 14.36 -12.65
C THR A 322 17.84 13.58 -13.38
N PHE A 323 16.72 13.35 -12.69
CA PHE A 323 15.51 12.73 -13.23
C PHE A 323 14.41 13.78 -13.27
N VAL A 324 13.98 14.17 -14.46
CA VAL A 324 12.79 15.00 -14.64
C VAL A 324 11.62 14.06 -14.91
N ILE A 325 10.66 14.06 -13.99
CA ILE A 325 9.56 13.10 -13.93
C ILE A 325 8.29 13.78 -14.44
N ASP A 326 7.63 13.17 -15.42
CA ASP A 326 6.33 13.59 -15.95
C ASP A 326 5.49 12.36 -16.30
N LEU A 327 4.89 11.78 -15.27
CA LEU A 327 4.10 10.55 -15.35
C LEU A 327 2.63 10.84 -15.07
N LYS A 328 1.78 9.90 -15.45
CA LYS A 328 0.36 9.88 -15.08
C LYS A 328 -0.08 8.50 -14.67
N ASP A 329 -0.97 8.43 -13.71
CA ASP A 329 -1.68 7.20 -13.35
C ASP A 329 -2.78 6.86 -14.38
N GLY A 330 -3.55 5.81 -14.12
CA GLY A 330 -4.63 5.38 -15.03
C GLY A 330 -5.87 6.27 -15.04
N TYR A 331 -5.99 7.20 -14.09
CA TYR A 331 -7.06 8.21 -14.05
C TYR A 331 -6.62 9.56 -14.64
N GLY A 332 -5.35 9.68 -15.02
CA GLY A 332 -4.77 10.87 -15.64
C GLY A 332 -4.20 11.88 -14.64
N HIS A 333 -4.16 11.54 -13.35
CA HIS A 333 -3.50 12.32 -12.31
C HIS A 333 -2.00 12.32 -12.54
N ARG A 334 -1.39 13.50 -12.48
CA ARG A 334 0.02 13.69 -12.76
C ARG A 334 0.87 13.33 -11.56
N ILE A 335 1.94 12.56 -11.79
CA ILE A 335 3.05 12.33 -10.86
C ILE A 335 4.26 13.03 -11.49
N SER A 336 4.69 14.16 -10.94
CA SER A 336 5.72 14.97 -11.59
C SER A 336 6.69 15.61 -10.62
N GLY A 337 7.90 15.91 -11.08
CA GLY A 337 8.91 16.54 -10.23
C GLY A 337 10.29 16.50 -10.86
N THR A 338 11.29 16.88 -10.07
CA THR A 338 12.69 16.72 -10.47
C THR A 338 13.50 16.29 -9.27
N PHE A 339 14.15 15.13 -9.39
CA PHE A 339 15.20 14.72 -8.47
C PHE A 339 16.55 15.09 -9.07
N SER A 340 17.45 15.62 -8.25
CA SER A 340 18.84 15.88 -8.62
C SER A 340 19.72 15.57 -7.43
N GLY A 341 20.61 14.59 -7.55
CA GLY A 341 21.43 14.16 -6.44
C GLY A 341 22.35 13.01 -6.76
N HIS A 342 23.14 12.64 -5.76
CA HIS A 342 24.00 11.48 -5.81
C HIS A 342 23.19 10.21 -5.61
N CYS A 343 23.35 9.23 -6.49
CA CYS A 343 22.66 7.96 -6.43
C CYS A 343 23.60 6.84 -5.96
N LEU A 344 23.06 5.94 -5.16
CA LEU A 344 23.68 4.65 -4.90
C LEU A 344 23.55 3.78 -6.16
N LEU A 345 24.63 3.15 -6.61
CA LEU A 345 24.62 2.22 -7.74
C LEU A 345 24.86 0.80 -7.23
N LYS A 346 23.99 -0.14 -7.60
CA LYS A 346 24.14 -1.57 -7.28
C LYS A 346 23.98 -2.42 -8.54
N ASP A 347 24.83 -3.44 -8.66
CA ASP A 347 24.69 -4.48 -9.69
C ASP A 347 24.02 -5.71 -9.06
N TRP A 348 22.76 -5.95 -9.42
CA TRP A 348 21.96 -7.11 -9.01
C TRP A 348 21.95 -8.22 -10.05
N SER A 349 22.53 -8.00 -11.23
CA SER A 349 22.57 -8.99 -12.32
C SER A 349 23.34 -10.26 -11.92
N GLN A 350 24.25 -10.16 -10.95
CA GLN A 350 25.10 -11.26 -10.49
C GLN A 350 24.55 -12.05 -9.30
N GLN A 351 23.40 -11.69 -8.72
CA GLN A 351 22.81 -12.41 -7.58
C GLN A 351 22.21 -13.79 -7.95
N LYS A 352 22.35 -14.26 -9.20
CA LYS A 352 21.84 -15.55 -9.67
C LYS A 352 22.55 -16.81 -9.12
N ASN A 353 23.56 -16.69 -8.24
CA ASN A 353 24.41 -17.83 -7.82
C ASN A 353 24.29 -18.26 -6.35
N SER A 354 23.21 -17.92 -5.63
CA SER A 354 22.98 -18.50 -4.30
C SER A 354 21.50 -18.80 -4.04
N GLN A 355 21.01 -19.87 -4.67
CA GLN A 355 19.96 -20.73 -4.11
C GLN A 355 20.35 -22.19 -4.31
#